data_AF-A0A350D176-F1
#
_entry.id   AF-A0A350D176-F1
#
_cell.length_a   1.000
_cell.length_b   1.000
_cell.length_c   1.000
_cell.angle_alpha   90.00
_cell.angle_beta   90.00
_cell.angle_gamma   90.00
#
_symmetry.space_group_name_H-M   'P 1'
#
loop_
_entity.id
_entity.type
_entity.pdbx_description
1 polymer ?
#
loop_
_entity_poly.entity_id
_entity_poly.type
_entity_poly.pdbx_seq_one_letter_code
_entity_poly.pdbx_strand_id
1 'polypeptide(L)' 'MERTIIFNPEGDRETSKRKIVFGNPTNIMELNNVKYQWAFDLYKTMGFTNFWIPEEIPMHEDRKQYEKELSEYERRAY' A
#
# COMPACT_ATOMS: atom_id res chain seq x y z
N MET A 1 15.30 -19.74 -2.93
CA MET A 1 14.55 -19.05 -4.00
C MET A 1 15.50 -18.11 -4.70
N GLU A 2 15.61 -18.23 -6.02
CA GLU A 2 16.39 -17.28 -6.83
C GLU A 2 15.63 -15.95 -6.97
N ARG A 3 16.37 -14.84 -7.07
CA ARG A 3 15.77 -13.52 -7.26
C ARG A 3 15.20 -13.40 -8.66
N THR A 4 14.07 -12.70 -8.78
CA THR A 4 13.49 -12.37 -10.10
C THR A 4 14.42 -11.42 -10.87
N ILE A 5 14.57 -11.66 -12.16
CA ILE A 5 15.26 -10.74 -13.08
C ILE A 5 14.47 -9.44 -13.24
N ILE A 6 15.11 -8.36 -13.69
CA ILE A 6 14.43 -7.05 -13.84
C ILE A 6 13.39 -7.10 -14.97
N PHE A 7 13.76 -7.67 -16.10
CA PHE A 7 12.88 -7.84 -17.26
C PHE A 7 13.12 -9.22 -17.88
N ASN A 8 12.04 -9.90 -18.23
CA ASN A 8 12.07 -11.23 -18.82
C ASN A 8 11.39 -11.19 -20.22
N PRO A 9 12.16 -11.18 -21.32
CA PRO A 9 11.59 -11.13 -22.66
C PRO A 9 10.78 -12.41 -23.02
N GLU A 10 11.14 -13.55 -22.43
CA GLU A 10 10.49 -14.86 -22.65
C GLU A 10 9.34 -15.12 -21.65
N GLY A 11 8.89 -14.09 -20.93
CA GLY A 11 7.81 -14.19 -19.95
C GLY A 11 6.43 -14.38 -20.58
N ASP A 12 5.56 -15.13 -19.89
CA ASP A 12 4.18 -15.34 -20.31
C ASP A 12 3.34 -14.06 -20.12
N ARG A 13 2.68 -13.59 -21.19
CA ARG A 13 1.78 -12.42 -21.15
C ARG A 13 0.32 -12.78 -20.85
N GLU A 14 -0.10 -14.00 -21.16
CA GLU A 14 -1.46 -14.49 -20.93
C GLU A 14 -1.85 -14.40 -19.45
N THR A 15 -3.00 -13.79 -19.17
CA THR A 15 -3.49 -13.63 -17.79
C THR A 15 -3.78 -14.96 -17.11
N SER A 16 -4.23 -15.98 -17.85
CA SER A 16 -4.48 -17.33 -17.33
C SER A 16 -3.24 -17.95 -16.67
N LYS A 17 -2.04 -17.73 -17.23
CA LYS A 17 -0.77 -18.31 -16.78
C LYS A 17 -0.14 -17.58 -15.59
N ARG A 18 -0.57 -16.35 -15.27
CA ARG A 18 0.02 -15.56 -14.16
C ARG A 18 -0.22 -16.23 -12.81
N LYS A 19 0.76 -16.18 -11.91
CA LYS A 19 0.69 -16.72 -10.55
C LYS A 19 1.30 -15.71 -9.58
N ILE A 20 0.87 -15.72 -8.32
CA ILE A 20 1.41 -14.85 -7.27
C ILE A 20 2.87 -15.24 -6.96
N VAL A 21 3.17 -16.54 -6.96
CA VAL A 21 4.51 -17.09 -6.73
C VAL A 21 4.85 -18.14 -7.79
N PHE A 22 6.14 -18.31 -8.10
CA PHE A 22 6.64 -19.30 -9.07
C PHE A 22 5.99 -19.21 -10.46
N GLY A 23 5.61 -18.00 -10.90
CA GLY A 23 5.19 -17.72 -12.27
C GLY A 23 6.37 -17.39 -13.19
N ASN A 24 6.08 -17.19 -14.48
CA ASN A 24 7.03 -16.73 -15.49
C ASN A 24 6.65 -15.32 -15.99
N PRO A 25 6.70 -14.26 -15.15
CA PRO A 25 6.29 -12.93 -15.56
C PRO A 25 7.33 -12.25 -16.46
N THR A 26 6.88 -11.31 -17.29
CA THR A 26 7.76 -10.38 -18.03
C THR A 26 8.31 -9.25 -17.16
N ASN A 27 7.67 -8.99 -16.02
CA ASN A 27 7.88 -7.84 -15.09
C ASN A 27 7.49 -6.46 -15.64
N ILE A 28 6.79 -6.41 -16.78
CA ILE A 28 6.16 -5.18 -17.26
C ILE A 28 4.89 -4.91 -16.45
N MET A 29 4.71 -3.66 -16.01
CA MET A 29 3.49 -3.22 -15.33
C MET A 29 2.35 -3.01 -16.34
N GLU A 30 1.49 -4.02 -16.50
CA GLU A 30 0.33 -3.98 -17.40
C GLU A 30 -0.99 -3.85 -16.60
N LEU A 31 -1.44 -2.62 -16.36
CA LEU A 31 -2.66 -2.37 -15.56
C LEU A 31 -3.98 -2.67 -16.29
N ASN A 32 -3.96 -2.71 -17.64
CA ASN A 32 -5.17 -3.00 -18.43
C ASN A 32 -5.50 -4.50 -18.51
N ASN A 33 -4.55 -5.38 -18.16
CA ASN A 33 -4.67 -6.83 -18.36
C ASN A 33 -4.23 -7.57 -17.09
N VAL A 34 -4.98 -7.43 -16.01
CA VAL A 34 -4.67 -8.01 -14.69
C VAL A 34 -5.39 -9.35 -14.47
N LYS A 35 -4.72 -10.32 -13.83
CA LYS A 35 -5.35 -11.59 -13.42
C LYS A 35 -6.18 -11.44 -12.15
N TYR A 36 -5.68 -10.66 -11.20
CA TYR A 36 -6.23 -10.55 -9.85
C TYR A 36 -6.91 -9.19 -9.68
N GLN A 37 -8.21 -9.12 -9.98
CA GLN A 37 -8.97 -7.88 -9.97
C GLN A 37 -8.96 -7.18 -8.60
N TRP A 38 -9.03 -7.95 -7.51
CA TRP A 38 -8.95 -7.42 -6.14
C TRP A 38 -7.68 -6.61 -5.86
N ALA A 39 -6.56 -6.96 -6.50
CA ALA A 39 -5.30 -6.24 -6.32
C ALA A 39 -5.34 -4.86 -6.99
N PHE A 40 -6.00 -4.78 -8.15
CA PHE A 40 -6.23 -3.52 -8.83
C PHE A 40 -7.22 -2.62 -8.07
N ASP A 41 -8.25 -3.21 -7.48
CA ASP A 41 -9.18 -2.47 -6.63
C ASP A 41 -8.48 -1.93 -5.38
N LEU A 42 -7.64 -2.73 -4.74
CA LEU A 42 -6.80 -2.29 -3.62
C LEU A 42 -5.85 -1.14 -4.03
N TYR A 43 -5.17 -1.26 -5.17
CA TYR A 43 -4.32 -0.20 -5.71
C TYR A 43 -5.08 1.13 -5.85
N LYS A 44 -6.30 1.08 -6.39
CA LYS A 44 -7.13 2.30 -6.54
C LYS A 44 -7.48 2.91 -5.18
N THR A 45 -7.96 2.10 -4.24
CA THR A 45 -8.36 2.57 -2.91
C THR A 45 -7.18 3.17 -2.15
N MET A 46 -6.02 2.50 -2.16
CA MET A 46 -4.84 2.97 -1.45
C MET A 46 -4.22 4.21 -2.10
N GLY A 47 -4.11 4.23 -3.43
CA GLY A 47 -3.38 5.27 -4.16
C GLY A 47 -4.15 6.58 -4.35
N PHE A 48 -5.49 6.52 -4.43
CA PHE A 48 -6.29 7.69 -4.83
C PHE A 48 -7.37 8.07 -3.83
N THR A 49 -7.86 7.12 -3.01
CA THR A 49 -8.97 7.38 -2.09
C THR A 49 -8.49 7.67 -0.67
N ASN A 50 -7.49 6.93 -0.19
CA ASN A 50 -7.04 7.00 1.20
C ASN A 50 -5.73 7.76 1.39
N PHE A 51 -5.29 8.51 0.38
CA PHE A 51 -4.11 9.37 0.53
C PHE A 51 -4.42 10.52 1.48
N TRP A 52 -3.58 10.71 2.50
CA TRP A 52 -3.67 11.83 3.43
C TRP A 52 -2.27 12.30 3.84
N ILE A 53 -2.18 13.57 4.22
CA ILE A 53 -0.95 14.20 4.68
C ILE A 53 -1.11 14.53 6.17
N PRO A 54 -0.24 14.04 7.06
CA PRO A 54 -0.39 14.25 8.50
C PRO A 54 -0.47 15.70 8.94
N GLU A 55 0.30 16.57 8.31
CA GLU A 55 0.40 17.99 8.64
C GLU A 55 -0.86 18.80 8.28
N GLU A 56 -1.78 18.24 7.50
CA GLU A 56 -3.08 18.85 7.20
C GLU A 56 -4.07 18.74 8.38
N ILE A 57 -3.82 17.84 9.33
CA ILE A 57 -4.66 17.66 10.51
C ILE A 57 -4.16 18.61 11.62
N PRO A 58 -4.97 19.59 12.05
CA PRO A 58 -4.55 20.56 13.06
C PRO A 58 -4.46 19.92 14.45
N MET A 59 -3.29 20.01 15.09
CA MET A 59 -3.01 19.44 16.42
C MET A 59 -2.98 20.49 17.56
N HIS A 60 -3.53 21.68 17.34
CA HIS A 60 -3.37 22.81 18.27
C HIS A 60 -4.07 22.57 19.62
N GLU A 61 -5.26 21.95 19.59
CA GLU A 61 -6.03 21.64 20.79
C GLU A 61 -5.47 20.41 21.50
N ASP A 62 -5.14 19.36 20.76
CA ASP A 62 -4.47 18.16 21.27
C ASP A 62 -3.22 18.51 22.08
N ARG A 63 -2.42 19.47 21.59
CA ARG A 63 -1.26 19.98 22.32
C ARG A 63 -1.65 20.60 23.67
N LYS A 64 -2.67 21.46 23.71
CA LYS A 64 -3.11 22.13 24.95
C LYS A 64 -3.63 21.11 25.96
N GLN A 65 -4.43 20.15 25.51
CA GLN A 65 -5.01 19.11 26.35
C GLN A 65 -3.92 18.19 26.90
N TYR A 66 -2.97 17.80 26.05
CA TYR A 66 -1.84 16.98 26.47
C TYR A 66 -0.99 17.70 27.54
N GLU A 67 -0.76 19.01 27.40
CA GLU A 67 0.05 19.78 28.34
C GLU A 67 -0.68 20.05 29.68
N LYS A 68 -2.00 20.27 29.66
CA LYS A 68 -2.72 20.87 30.81
C LYS A 68 -3.83 20.01 31.41
N GLU A 69 -4.44 19.11 30.64
CA GLU A 69 -5.70 18.45 31.02
C GLU A 69 -5.52 16.97 31.34
N LEU A 70 -4.64 16.27 30.62
CA LEU A 70 -4.43 14.84 30.85
C LEU A 70 -3.80 14.57 32.22
N SER A 71 -4.41 13.63 32.95
CA SER A 71 -3.86 13.09 34.19
C SER A 71 -2.59 12.27 33.93
N GLU A 72 -1.81 12.02 34.99
CA GLU A 72 -0.59 11.22 34.88
C GLU A 72 -0.85 9.79 34.38
N TYR A 73 -1.99 9.20 34.74
CA TYR A 73 -2.36 7.85 34.31
C TYR A 73 -2.68 7.81 32.81
N GLU A 74 -3.41 8.80 32.29
CA GLU A 74 -3.75 8.89 30.87
C GLU A 74 -2.50 9.16 30.01
N ARG A 75 -1.63 10.08 30.45
CA ARG A 75 -0.35 10.35 29.76
C ARG A 75 0.57 9.14 29.71
N ARG A 76 0.51 8.25 30.70
CA ARG A 76 1.30 7.02 30.75
C ARG A 76 0.79 5.96 29.77
N ALA A 77 -0.51 5.95 29.48
CA ALA A 77 -1.14 4.96 28.61
C ALA A 77 -1.06 5.33 27.12
N TYR A 78 -0.97 6.62 26.82
CA TYR A 78 -0.72 7.17 25.48
C TYR A 78 0.71 6.91 25.01
#